data_AF-A0A197JHR2-F1
#
_entry.id   AF-A0A197JHR2-F1
#
_cell.length_a   1.000
_cell.length_b   1.000
_cell.length_c   1.000
_cell.angle_alpha   90.00
_cell.angle_beta   90.00
_cell.angle_gamma   90.00
#
_symmetry.space_group_name_H-M   'P 1'
#
loop_
_entity.id
_entity.type
_entity.pdbx_description
1 polymer ?
#
loop_
_entity_poly.entity_id
_entity_poly.type
_entity_poly.pdbx_seq_one_letter_code
_entity_poly.pdbx_strand_id
1 'polypeptide(L)'
;MVHPHLLGHRKHRLYRGHRARSLNITEEELVEVRARERTFDGAYWRTAMKSFSMGMIIIRLFTKAFYEIGIIFVAFGMTMLGISVLRRKAAGDVFDQRKPFVTSGFWVAATTAVTTVAYAIMFVLIMSLS
;
A
#
# COMPACT_ATOMS: atom_id res chain seq x y z
N MET A 1 20.28 1.88 -46.23
CA MET A 1 20.38 3.04 -45.31
C MET A 1 19.28 2.90 -44.27
N VAL A 2 19.61 2.57 -43.03
CA VAL A 2 18.63 2.36 -41.95
C VAL A 2 18.81 3.46 -40.91
N HIS A 3 17.77 4.28 -40.72
CA HIS A 3 17.74 5.43 -39.83
C HIS A 3 17.62 5.02 -38.35
N PRO A 4 18.56 5.39 -37.46
CA PRO A 4 18.45 5.09 -36.03
C PRO A 4 17.76 6.25 -35.31
N HIS A 5 16.43 6.22 -35.20
CA HIS A 5 15.66 7.20 -34.44
C HIS A 5 14.62 6.55 -33.53
N LEU A 6 15.00 5.52 -32.78
CA LEU A 6 14.15 4.89 -31.76
C LEU A 6 14.92 4.44 -30.50
N LEU A 7 15.90 5.23 -30.05
CA LEU A 7 16.42 5.07 -28.68
C LEU A 7 15.49 5.82 -27.73
N GLY A 8 14.39 5.17 -27.38
CA GLY A 8 13.56 5.60 -26.27
C GLY A 8 14.43 5.79 -25.04
N HIS A 9 14.55 7.04 -24.58
CA HIS A 9 15.23 7.41 -23.35
C HIS A 9 14.55 6.73 -22.15
N ARG A 10 14.89 5.46 -21.90
CA ARG A 10 14.76 4.90 -20.55
C ARG A 10 15.72 5.72 -19.70
N LYS A 11 15.19 6.73 -19.00
CA LYS A 11 15.89 7.38 -17.89
C LYS A 11 16.20 6.27 -16.88
N HIS A 12 17.37 5.65 -17.02
CA HIS A 12 17.87 4.72 -16.04
C HIS A 12 17.98 5.52 -14.74
N ARG A 13 17.12 5.17 -13.77
CA ARG A 13 17.18 5.76 -12.45
C ARG A 13 18.53 5.35 -11.85
N LEU A 14 19.45 6.31 -11.80
CA LEU A 14 20.77 6.13 -11.23
C LEU A 14 20.64 6.39 -9.73
N TYR A 15 21.06 5.42 -8.94
CA TYR A 15 21.05 5.45 -7.49
C TYR A 15 22.50 5.54 -7.02
N ARG A 16 22.86 6.58 -6.26
CA ARG A 16 24.27 6.87 -5.89
C ARG A 16 25.24 6.83 -7.10
N GLY A 17 24.76 7.15 -8.31
CA GLY A 17 25.55 7.09 -9.56
C GLY A 17 25.60 5.71 -10.25
N HIS A 18 24.97 4.68 -9.71
CA HIS A 18 24.91 3.33 -10.28
C HIS A 18 23.51 2.97 -10.77
N ARG A 19 23.40 2.08 -11.76
CA ARG A 19 22.08 1.55 -12.16
C ARG A 19 21.50 0.76 -11.00
N ALA A 20 20.18 0.78 -10.82
CA ALA A 20 19.47 -0.02 -9.80
C ALA A 20 19.88 -1.50 -9.76
N ARG A 21 20.31 -2.04 -10.91
CA ARG A 21 20.70 -3.45 -11.09
C ARG A 21 22.18 -3.73 -10.75
N SER A 22 23.01 -2.69 -10.62
CA SER A 22 24.44 -2.78 -10.33
C SER A 22 24.79 -2.12 -8.99
N LEU A 23 23.79 -1.91 -8.14
CA LEU A 23 23.91 -1.30 -6.83
C LEU A 23 24.34 -2.39 -5.84
N ASN A 24 25.55 -2.29 -5.31
CA ASN A 24 25.96 -3.12 -4.18
C ASN A 24 25.36 -2.52 -2.91
N ILE A 25 24.26 -3.11 -2.43
CA ILE A 25 23.56 -2.71 -1.21
C ILE A 25 24.46 -3.11 -0.02
N THR A 26 24.76 -2.16 0.87
CA THR A 26 25.51 -2.48 2.10
C THR A 26 24.64 -3.30 3.06
N GLU A 27 25.27 -4.03 3.98
CA GLU A 27 24.52 -4.86 4.94
C GLU A 27 23.55 -4.02 5.80
N GLU A 28 23.96 -2.81 6.17
CA GLU A 28 23.14 -1.83 6.88
C GLU A 28 21.90 -1.39 6.07
N GLU A 29 22.09 -1.04 4.79
CA GLU A 29 20.99 -0.69 3.89
C GLU A 29 20.00 -1.85 3.69
N LEU A 30 20.51 -3.10 3.66
CA LEU A 30 19.67 -4.30 3.55
C LEU A 30 18.83 -4.52 4.81
N VAL A 31 19.33 -4.17 5.99
CA VAL A 31 18.56 -4.20 7.23
C VAL A 31 17.45 -3.15 7.18
N GLU A 32 17.73 -1.94 6.71
CA GLU A 32 16.74 -0.86 6.61
C GLU A 32 15.61 -1.21 5.64
N VAL A 33 15.94 -1.75 4.46
CA VAL A 33 14.94 -2.19 3.48
C VAL A 33 14.05 -3.29 4.06
N ARG A 34 14.62 -4.30 4.72
CA ARG A 34 13.85 -5.39 5.34
C ARG A 34 12.98 -4.91 6.50
N ALA A 35 13.52 -4.02 7.34
CA ALA A 35 12.77 -3.42 8.43
C ALA A 35 11.55 -2.66 7.89
N ARG A 36 11.75 -1.86 6.84
CA ARG A 36 10.68 -1.13 6.16
C ARG A 36 9.64 -2.05 5.50
N GLU A 37 10.08 -3.13 4.87
CA GLU A 37 9.17 -4.10 4.24
C GLU A 37 8.32 -4.83 5.28
N ARG A 38 8.89 -5.25 6.42
CA ARG A 38 8.13 -5.97 7.45
C ARG A 38 7.14 -5.09 8.22
N THR A 39 7.54 -3.86 8.53
CA THR A 39 6.79 -2.97 9.41
C THR A 39 5.87 -2.04 8.64
N PHE A 40 6.39 -1.38 7.61
CA PHE A 40 5.68 -0.33 6.90
C PHE A 40 4.85 -0.93 5.77
N ASP A 41 5.49 -1.36 4.69
CA ASP A 41 4.80 -1.87 3.48
C ASP A 41 3.97 -3.12 3.80
N GLY A 42 4.53 -4.02 4.62
CA GLY A 42 3.89 -5.25 5.04
C GLY A 42 2.63 -5.04 5.89
N ALA A 43 2.52 -3.94 6.65
CA ALA A 43 1.32 -3.63 7.40
C ALA A 43 0.14 -3.29 6.48
N TYR A 44 0.34 -2.44 5.47
CA TYR A 44 -0.72 -2.11 4.51
C TYR A 44 -1.17 -3.35 3.74
N TRP A 45 -0.21 -4.16 3.27
CA TRP A 45 -0.52 -5.36 2.49
C TRP A 45 -1.28 -6.41 3.31
N ARG A 46 -0.81 -6.72 4.54
CA ARG A 46 -1.47 -7.68 5.42
C ARG A 46 -2.89 -7.25 5.78
N THR A 47 -3.10 -5.97 6.12
CA THR A 47 -4.43 -5.47 6.46
C THR A 47 -5.36 -5.53 5.25
N ALA A 48 -4.90 -5.07 4.10
CA ALA A 48 -5.72 -5.02 2.91
C ALA A 48 -6.17 -6.41 2.43
N MET A 49 -5.24 -7.39 2.40
CA MET A 49 -5.59 -8.78 2.07
C MET A 49 -6.56 -9.38 3.09
N LYS A 50 -6.31 -9.21 4.40
CA LYS A 50 -7.18 -9.75 5.45
C LYS A 50 -8.60 -9.20 5.33
N SER A 51 -8.75 -7.89 5.18
CA SER A 51 -10.06 -7.24 5.06
C SER A 51 -10.78 -7.65 3.78
N PHE A 52 -10.07 -7.72 2.65
CA PHE A 52 -10.63 -8.14 1.37
C PHE A 52 -11.11 -9.60 1.42
N SER A 53 -10.27 -10.52 1.91
CA SER A 53 -10.62 -11.93 2.08
C SER A 53 -11.81 -12.11 3.03
N MET A 54 -11.83 -11.39 4.15
CA MET A 54 -12.95 -11.42 5.09
C MET A 54 -14.25 -10.95 4.45
N GLY A 55 -14.23 -9.84 3.70
CA GLY A 55 -15.41 -9.35 2.98
C GLY A 55 -15.95 -10.35 1.96
N MET A 56 -15.07 -11.01 1.20
CA MET A 56 -15.47 -12.09 0.29
C MET A 56 -16.10 -13.28 1.01
N ILE A 57 -15.54 -13.69 2.15
CA ILE A 57 -16.12 -14.76 2.98
C ILE A 57 -17.51 -14.35 3.47
N ILE A 58 -17.68 -13.11 3.96
CA ILE A 58 -18.96 -12.62 4.45
C ILE A 58 -20.04 -12.69 3.35
N ILE A 59 -19.73 -12.20 2.15
CA ILE A 59 -20.64 -12.23 0.99
C ILE A 59 -20.99 -13.68 0.60
N ARG A 60 -20.04 -14.61 0.70
CA ARG A 60 -20.21 -15.97 0.18
C ARG A 60 -20.81 -16.95 1.20
N LEU A 61 -20.68 -16.68 2.50
CA LEU A 61 -21.03 -17.61 3.58
C LEU A 61 -22.33 -17.22 4.33
N PHE A 62 -22.66 -15.93 4.38
CA PHE A 62 -23.81 -15.45 5.17
C PHE A 62 -25.05 -15.15 4.32
N THR A 63 -26.20 -15.03 4.97
CA THR A 63 -27.48 -14.64 4.36
C THR A 63 -27.46 -13.21 3.84
N LYS A 64 -28.38 -12.87 2.92
CA LYS A 64 -28.44 -11.55 2.24
C LYS A 64 -28.42 -10.35 3.19
N ALA A 65 -28.89 -10.52 4.43
CA ALA A 65 -28.90 -9.47 5.45
C ALA A 65 -27.48 -8.97 5.83
N PHE A 66 -26.45 -9.78 5.60
CA PHE A 66 -25.05 -9.44 5.91
C PHE A 66 -24.24 -8.96 4.69
N TYR A 67 -24.85 -8.88 3.50
CA TYR A 67 -24.13 -8.51 2.28
C TYR A 67 -23.59 -7.08 2.33
N GLU A 68 -24.33 -6.15 2.94
CA GLU A 68 -23.89 -4.77 3.10
C GLU A 68 -22.60 -4.68 3.93
N ILE A 69 -22.49 -5.49 4.98
CA ILE A 69 -21.28 -5.61 5.80
C ILE A 69 -20.13 -6.16 4.96
N GLY A 70 -20.37 -7.23 4.20
CA GLY A 70 -19.37 -7.83 3.32
C GLY A 70 -18.84 -6.84 2.25
N ILE A 71 -19.73 -6.05 1.63
CA ILE A 71 -19.36 -5.04 0.64
C ILE A 71 -18.46 -3.97 1.27
N ILE A 72 -18.73 -3.53 2.50
CA ILE A 72 -17.87 -2.57 3.21
C ILE A 72 -16.48 -3.13 3.45
N PHE A 73 -16.37 -4.40 3.89
CA PHE A 73 -15.06 -5.03 4.09
C PHE A 73 -14.25 -5.14 2.79
N VAL A 74 -14.92 -5.46 1.68
CA VAL A 74 -14.29 -5.46 0.35
C VAL A 74 -13.84 -4.06 -0.06
N ALA A 75 -14.70 -3.05 0.08
CA ALA A 75 -14.40 -1.66 -0.27
C ALA A 75 -13.26 -1.09 0.61
N PHE A 76 -13.27 -1.39 1.91
CA PHE A 76 -12.20 -1.02 2.84
C PHE A 76 -10.87 -1.70 2.45
N GLY A 77 -10.88 -3.00 2.16
CA GLY A 77 -9.70 -3.72 1.68
C GLY A 77 -9.12 -3.11 0.39
N MET A 78 -9.98 -2.80 -0.58
CA MET A 78 -9.58 -2.13 -1.84
C MET A 78 -9.01 -0.73 -1.60
N THR A 79 -9.62 0.04 -0.69
CA THR A 79 -9.12 1.37 -0.31
C THR A 79 -7.73 1.27 0.31
N MET A 80 -7.52 0.31 1.21
CA MET A 80 -6.22 0.04 1.82
C MET A 80 -5.16 -0.39 0.79
N LEU A 81 -5.54 -1.21 -0.20
CA LEU A 81 -4.67 -1.54 -1.34
C LEU A 81 -4.29 -0.29 -2.14
N GLY A 82 -5.26 0.58 -2.43
CA GLY A 82 -5.04 1.86 -3.12
C GLY A 82 -4.05 2.75 -2.39
N ILE A 83 -4.23 2.93 -1.08
CA ILE A 83 -3.32 3.71 -0.22
C ILE A 83 -1.91 3.11 -0.25
N SER A 84 -1.79 1.78 -0.19
CA SER A 84 -0.50 1.08 -0.28
C SER A 84 0.24 1.39 -1.58
N VAL A 85 -0.44 1.29 -2.72
CA VAL A 85 0.15 1.56 -4.04
C VAL A 85 0.53 3.03 -4.20
N LEU A 86 -0.35 3.95 -3.80
CA LEU A 86 -0.09 5.39 -3.85
C LEU A 86 1.10 5.77 -2.99
N ARG A 87 1.18 5.21 -1.78
CA ARG A 87 2.32 5.45 -0.90
C ARG A 87 3.61 4.87 -1.44
N ARG A 88 3.59 3.66 -2.01
CA ARG A 88 4.76 3.06 -2.66
C ARG A 88 5.30 3.96 -3.78
N LYS A 89 4.42 4.61 -4.55
CA LYS A 89 4.81 5.59 -5.56
C LYS A 89 5.36 6.88 -4.93
N ALA A 90 4.75 7.36 -3.85
CA ALA A 90 5.14 8.59 -3.17
C ALA A 90 6.43 8.49 -2.34
N ALA A 91 6.79 7.29 -1.88
CA ALA A 91 7.97 7.08 -1.04
C ALA A 91 9.31 7.31 -1.74
N GLY A 92 9.31 7.51 -3.07
CA GLY A 92 10.49 7.92 -3.81
C GLY A 92 11.66 6.94 -3.72
N ASP A 93 12.86 7.48 -3.89
CA ASP A 93 14.11 6.72 -3.77
C ASP A 93 14.48 6.57 -2.28
N VAL A 94 14.57 5.31 -1.83
CA VAL A 94 14.87 4.95 -0.44
C VAL A 94 16.35 5.15 -0.10
N PHE A 95 17.23 5.14 -1.12
CA PHE A 95 18.69 5.22 -0.93
C PHE A 95 19.22 6.66 -1.09
N ASP A 96 18.35 7.63 -1.33
CA ASP A 96 18.72 9.02 -1.49
C ASP A 96 18.78 9.75 -0.13
N GLN A 97 19.95 9.66 0.50
CA GLN A 97 20.24 10.30 1.80
C GLN A 97 20.22 11.84 1.76
N ARG A 98 20.12 12.46 0.57
CA ARG A 98 20.01 13.93 0.44
C ARG A 98 18.59 14.42 0.71
N LYS A 99 17.60 13.53 0.71
CA LYS A 99 16.22 13.88 1.05
C LYS A 99 16.06 13.93 2.57
N PRO A 100 15.40 14.96 3.12
CA PRO A 100 15.10 15.00 4.54
C PRO A 100 14.24 13.80 4.94
N PHE A 101 14.43 13.29 6.16
CA PHE A 101 13.61 12.21 6.70
C PHE A 101 12.16 12.69 6.86
N VAL A 102 11.28 12.24 5.95
CA VAL A 102 9.85 12.56 6.02
C VAL A 102 9.16 11.42 6.77
N THR A 103 8.57 11.75 7.92
CA THR A 103 7.78 10.78 8.68
C THR A 103 6.53 10.37 7.91
N SER A 104 6.03 9.18 8.19
CA SER A 104 4.82 8.66 7.56
C SER A 104 3.52 9.28 8.05
N GLY A 105 3.57 10.37 8.83
CA GLY A 105 2.43 10.90 9.61
C GLY A 105 1.16 11.10 8.78
N PHE A 106 1.27 11.71 7.60
CA PHE A 106 0.11 11.91 6.70
C PHE A 106 -0.58 10.59 6.33
N TRP A 107 0.21 9.56 6.02
CA TRP A 107 -0.31 8.26 5.59
C TRP A 107 -0.90 7.47 6.76
N VAL A 108 -0.33 7.64 7.95
CA VAL A 108 -0.88 7.08 9.19
C VAL A 108 -2.23 7.74 9.47
N ALA A 109 -2.31 9.07 9.44
CA ALA A 109 -3.56 9.80 9.63
C ALA A 109 -4.63 9.40 8.60
N ALA A 110 -4.25 9.27 7.32
CA ALA A 110 -5.15 8.81 6.28
C ALA A 110 -5.71 7.40 6.56
N THR A 111 -4.86 6.43 6.92
CA THR A 111 -5.33 5.08 7.26
C THR A 111 -6.20 5.05 8.51
N THR A 112 -5.87 5.85 9.52
CA THR A 112 -6.68 5.95 10.73
C THR A 112 -8.06 6.50 10.40
N ALA A 113 -8.15 7.60 9.66
CA ALA A 113 -9.43 8.19 9.25
C ALA A 113 -10.29 7.18 8.46
N VAL A 114 -9.72 6.51 7.47
CA VAL A 114 -10.42 5.49 6.68
C VAL A 114 -10.92 4.34 7.55
N THR A 115 -10.09 3.89 8.50
CA THR A 115 -10.45 2.80 9.42
C THR A 115 -11.56 3.22 10.39
N THR A 116 -11.50 4.43 10.95
CA THR A 116 -12.53 4.98 11.84
C THR A 116 -13.86 5.12 11.12
N VAL A 117 -13.87 5.65 9.89
CA VAL A 117 -15.09 5.77 9.08
C VAL A 117 -15.67 4.39 8.76
N ALA A 118 -14.84 3.44 8.35
CA ALA A 118 -15.29 2.07 8.08
C ALA A 118 -15.94 1.43 9.31
N TYR A 119 -15.36 1.59 10.50
CA TYR A 119 -15.94 1.07 11.74
C TYR A 119 -17.22 1.79 12.15
N ALA A 120 -17.33 3.11 11.95
CA ALA A 120 -18.55 3.86 12.22
C ALA A 120 -19.71 3.37 11.33
N ILE A 121 -19.46 3.18 10.02
CA ILE A 121 -20.46 2.66 9.09
C ILE A 121 -20.86 1.23 9.49
N MET A 122 -19.87 0.39 9.80
CA MET A 122 -20.13 -0.99 10.25
C MET A 122 -21.00 -1.02 11.51
N PHE A 123 -20.72 -0.14 12.48
CA PHE A 123 -21.51 -0.02 13.71
C PHE A 123 -22.97 0.34 13.40
N VAL A 124 -23.20 1.33 12.54
CA VAL A 124 -24.56 1.73 12.11
C VAL A 124 -25.28 0.58 11.42
N LEU A 125 -24.61 -0.15 10.50
CA LEU A 125 -25.23 -1.28 9.83
C LEU A 125 -25.62 -2.40 10.80
N ILE A 126 -24.76 -2.70 11.77
CA ILE A 126 -25.08 -3.69 12.81
C ILE A 126 -26.30 -3.25 13.61
N MET A 127 -26.40 -1.97 13.97
CA MET A 127 -27.58 -1.43 14.67
C MET A 127 -28.85 -1.47 13.81
N SER A 128 -28.73 -1.30 12.49
CA SER A 128 -29.89 -1.41 11.58
C SER A 128 -30.34 -2.84 11.30
N LEU A 129 -29.44 -3.81 11.54
CA LEU A 129 -29.70 -5.23 11.32
C LEU A 129 -30.29 -5.92 12.56
N SER A 130 -30.10 -5.32 13.75
CA SER A 130 -30.64 -5.78 15.03
C SER A 130 -32.09 -5.35 15.25
#